data_AF-A0AAJ5NRP0-F1
#
_entry.id   AF-A0AAJ5NRP0-F1
#
_cell.length_a   1.000
_cell.length_b   1.000
_cell.length_c   1.000
_cell.angle_alpha   90.00
_cell.angle_beta   90.00
_cell.angle_gamma   90.00
#
_symmetry.space_group_name_H-M   'P 1'
#
loop_
_entity.id
_entity.type
_entity.pdbx_description
1 polymer ?
#
loop_
_entity_poly.entity_id
_entity_poly.type
_entity_poly.pdbx_seq_one_letter_code
_entity_poly.pdbx_strand_id
1 'polypeptide(L)'
;MQFLILTREIATQIIKNQEFFNEKILDLSSINFEEIEDFAFSGMDLEIKKLILPDSLLKIGESAFMLNKIEKIIFGSNIKTILDSAFESNLIKNINFPKKIKQLNNSVFANNKIKNLIIPEWISKIDSDCFADNSIENLQFDSNNINVDVYAFVGNSPKKVDILGEFNAKMDEKVFSFYKFKFDFLNSFDKFDNSFNIIIDNPNLNQILISFNWENLETINLIFPQNQQKNEVEIFINKSKIDRNLEFEALGSDFFKKTLKIY
;
A
#
# COMPACT_ATOMS: atom_id res chain seq x y z
N MET A 1 -21.56 4.85 31.98
CA MET A 1 -21.92 5.88 30.97
C MET A 1 -21.32 5.39 29.67
N GLN A 2 -22.16 4.96 28.73
CA GLN A 2 -21.71 4.34 27.46
C GLN A 2 -21.33 5.50 26.53
N PHE A 3 -20.05 5.82 26.44
CA PHE A 3 -19.57 6.83 25.50
C PHE A 3 -19.53 6.17 24.12
N LEU A 4 -20.51 6.46 23.27
CA LEU A 4 -20.50 5.94 21.90
C LEU A 4 -19.37 6.56 21.06
N ILE A 5 -18.95 7.78 21.40
CA ILE A 5 -17.98 8.58 20.66
C ILE A 5 -16.93 9.16 21.61
N LEU A 6 -15.66 9.04 21.26
CA LEU A 6 -14.53 9.70 21.90
C LEU A 6 -14.31 11.06 21.25
N THR A 7 -14.61 12.13 21.99
CA THR A 7 -14.47 13.52 21.53
C THR A 7 -13.08 14.09 21.84
N ARG A 8 -12.71 15.23 21.25
CA ARG A 8 -11.50 16.00 21.57
C ARG A 8 -11.45 16.40 23.04
N GLU A 9 -12.58 16.75 23.64
CA GLU A 9 -12.65 17.03 25.08
C GLU A 9 -12.25 15.79 25.88
N ILE A 10 -12.83 14.62 25.58
CA ILE A 10 -12.48 13.34 26.22
C ILE A 10 -11.01 13.00 25.96
N ALA A 11 -10.52 13.17 24.74
CA ALA A 11 -9.12 12.94 24.37
C ALA A 11 -8.17 13.78 25.23
N THR A 12 -8.45 15.07 25.45
CA THR A 12 -7.61 15.94 26.30
C THR A 12 -7.58 15.53 27.76
N GLN A 13 -8.62 14.85 28.25
CA GLN A 13 -8.66 14.27 29.59
C GLN A 13 -7.88 12.95 29.65
N ILE A 14 -8.05 12.09 28.64
CA ILE A 14 -7.34 10.82 28.49
C ILE A 14 -5.81 11.03 28.53
N ILE A 15 -5.28 11.96 27.73
CA ILE A 15 -3.82 12.18 27.65
C ILE A 15 -3.18 12.71 28.94
N LYS A 16 -3.98 13.23 29.87
CA LYS A 16 -3.52 13.69 31.19
C LYS A 16 -3.58 12.59 32.25
N ASN A 17 -4.25 11.47 31.95
CA ASN A 17 -4.40 10.35 32.86
C ASN A 17 -3.36 9.27 32.55
N GLN A 18 -2.48 8.99 33.53
CA GLN A 18 -1.43 7.98 33.42
C GLN A 18 -1.96 6.55 33.25
N GLU A 19 -3.23 6.29 33.56
CA GLU A 19 -3.86 4.99 33.26
C GLU A 19 -3.93 4.73 31.75
N PHE A 20 -4.16 5.76 30.94
CA PHE A 20 -4.32 5.64 29.49
C PHE A 20 -3.11 6.14 28.71
N PHE A 21 -2.36 7.10 29.25
CA PHE A 21 -1.16 7.63 28.61
C PHE A 21 0.04 7.62 29.56
N ASN A 22 0.88 6.59 29.44
CA ASN A 22 2.09 6.44 30.24
C ASN A 22 3.24 5.92 29.39
N GLU A 23 4.46 6.40 29.68
CA GLU A 23 5.69 6.01 28.97
C GLU A 23 5.56 6.04 27.43
N LYS A 24 4.83 7.05 26.90
CA LYS A 24 4.56 7.22 25.46
C LYS A 24 3.67 6.13 24.84
N ILE A 25 2.93 5.39 25.66
CA ILE A 25 1.92 4.42 25.23
C ILE A 25 0.55 5.05 25.46
N LEU A 26 -0.22 5.25 24.40
CA LEU A 26 -1.63 5.62 24.47
C LEU A 26 -2.47 4.35 24.35
N ASP A 27 -2.95 3.86 25.49
CA ASP A 27 -3.75 2.65 25.59
C ASP A 27 -5.23 3.02 25.76
N LEU A 28 -6.02 2.82 24.70
CA LEU A 28 -7.46 3.03 24.69
C LEU A 28 -8.23 1.71 24.79
N SER A 29 -7.55 0.57 25.00
CA SER A 29 -8.14 -0.77 24.90
C SER A 29 -9.19 -1.08 25.96
N SER A 30 -9.12 -0.42 27.12
CA SER A 30 -10.07 -0.58 28.22
C SER A 30 -11.29 0.34 28.12
N ILE A 31 -11.31 1.28 27.17
CA ILE A 31 -12.39 2.24 27.01
C ILE A 31 -13.37 1.70 25.96
N ASN A 32 -14.66 1.67 26.32
CA ASN A 32 -15.72 1.22 25.42
C ASN A 32 -16.33 2.40 24.66
N PHE A 33 -15.87 2.63 23.43
CA PHE A 33 -16.45 3.54 22.45
C PHE A 33 -16.45 2.92 21.05
N GLU A 34 -17.36 3.39 20.20
CA GLU A 34 -17.55 2.89 18.82
C GLU A 34 -16.94 3.81 17.78
N GLU A 35 -16.69 5.08 18.11
CA GLU A 35 -16.14 6.08 17.21
C GLU A 35 -15.13 6.99 17.91
N ILE A 36 -14.09 7.39 17.19
CA ILE A 36 -13.25 8.54 17.53
C ILE A 36 -13.64 9.66 16.58
N GLU A 37 -14.04 10.80 17.12
CA GLU A 37 -14.48 11.92 16.29
C GLU A 37 -13.35 12.55 15.47
N ASP A 38 -13.73 13.36 14.50
CA ASP A 38 -12.80 14.11 13.67
C ASP A 38 -11.91 15.01 14.54
N PHE A 39 -10.61 15.03 14.26
CA PHE A 39 -9.61 15.82 14.96
C PHE A 39 -9.45 15.54 16.47
N ALA A 40 -9.98 14.44 17.01
CA ALA A 40 -10.01 14.17 18.46
C ALA A 40 -8.64 14.27 19.15
N PHE A 41 -7.59 13.71 18.54
CA PHE A 41 -6.19 13.80 19.00
C PHE A 41 -5.32 14.66 18.07
N SER A 42 -5.89 15.33 17.06
CA SER A 42 -5.11 16.03 16.03
C SER A 42 -4.25 17.16 16.61
N GLY A 43 -2.96 17.16 16.24
CA GLY A 43 -2.00 18.22 16.55
C GLY A 43 -1.67 18.37 18.03
N MET A 44 -1.80 17.30 18.82
CA MET A 44 -1.50 17.32 20.25
C MET A 44 0.00 17.11 20.57
N ASP A 45 0.82 16.76 19.58
CA ASP A 45 2.29 16.54 19.70
C ASP A 45 2.68 15.52 20.78
N LEU A 46 1.92 14.42 20.89
CA LEU A 46 1.96 13.49 22.03
C LEU A 46 3.17 12.53 22.09
N GLU A 47 4.06 12.47 21.09
CA GLU A 47 5.16 11.50 21.01
C GLU A 47 4.74 10.05 21.33
N ILE A 48 3.82 9.47 20.55
CA ILE A 48 3.24 8.15 20.86
C ILE A 48 4.09 7.01 20.27
N LYS A 49 4.83 6.28 21.12
CA LYS A 49 5.54 5.06 20.69
C LYS A 49 4.59 3.93 20.31
N LYS A 50 3.42 3.85 20.95
CA LYS A 50 2.44 2.80 20.71
C LYS A 50 1.03 3.31 21.01
N LEU A 51 0.16 3.26 20.01
CA LEU A 51 -1.28 3.47 20.12
C LEU A 51 -1.98 2.11 20.16
N ILE A 52 -2.85 1.87 21.14
CA ILE A 52 -3.66 0.65 21.24
C ILE A 52 -5.12 1.06 21.18
N LEU A 53 -5.83 0.59 20.15
CA LEU A 53 -7.24 0.88 19.91
C LEU A 53 -8.13 -0.27 20.41
N PRO A 54 -9.31 0.00 20.99
CA PRO A 54 -10.16 -1.03 21.55
C PRO A 54 -10.89 -1.83 20.46
N ASP A 55 -11.27 -3.07 20.79
CA ASP A 55 -12.08 -3.91 19.92
C ASP A 55 -13.51 -3.37 19.71
N SER A 56 -14.02 -2.49 20.57
CA SER A 56 -15.33 -1.85 20.39
C SER A 56 -15.33 -0.81 19.26
N LEU A 57 -14.16 -0.30 18.86
CA LEU A 57 -14.03 0.78 17.89
C LEU A 57 -14.42 0.32 16.48
N LEU A 58 -15.31 1.06 15.85
CA LEU A 58 -15.82 0.82 14.50
C LEU A 58 -15.29 1.85 13.49
N LYS A 59 -15.15 3.12 13.92
CA LYS A 59 -14.80 4.25 13.04
C LYS A 59 -13.75 5.16 13.65
N ILE A 60 -12.78 5.59 12.84
CA ILE A 60 -11.81 6.63 13.16
C ILE A 60 -12.10 7.84 12.27
N GLY A 61 -12.33 8.99 12.90
CA GLY A 61 -12.66 10.25 12.26
C GLY A 61 -11.55 10.86 11.43
N GLU A 62 -11.92 11.87 10.64
CA GLU A 62 -11.02 12.64 9.79
C GLU A 62 -9.91 13.27 10.64
N SER A 63 -8.66 13.10 10.21
CA SER A 63 -7.47 13.65 10.89
C SER A 63 -7.36 13.31 12.39
N ALA A 64 -8.08 12.30 12.88
CA ALA A 64 -8.27 12.06 14.31
C ALA A 64 -6.95 11.93 15.09
N PHE A 65 -5.90 11.37 14.47
CA PHE A 65 -4.58 11.20 15.06
C PHE A 65 -3.46 11.90 14.27
N MET A 66 -3.79 12.86 13.41
CA MET A 66 -2.81 13.61 12.64
C MET A 66 -1.80 14.34 13.55
N LEU A 67 -0.52 14.38 13.18
CA LEU A 67 0.55 15.13 13.88
C LEU A 67 0.77 14.73 15.36
N ASN A 68 0.94 13.43 15.64
CA ASN A 68 1.19 12.91 17.00
C ASN A 68 2.45 12.07 17.16
N LYS A 69 3.30 12.01 16.12
CA LYS A 69 4.54 11.22 16.11
C LYS A 69 4.31 9.73 16.47
N ILE A 70 3.17 9.16 16.06
CA ILE A 70 2.82 7.76 16.35
C ILE A 70 3.78 6.81 15.65
N GLU A 71 4.44 5.89 16.35
CA GLU A 71 5.36 4.91 15.75
C GLU A 71 4.71 3.55 15.41
N LYS A 72 3.75 3.13 16.22
CA LYS A 72 3.08 1.83 16.12
C LYS A 72 1.61 1.93 16.50
N ILE A 73 0.77 1.28 15.72
CA ILE A 73 -0.66 1.14 16.01
C ILE A 73 -0.97 -0.34 16.23
N ILE A 74 -1.76 -0.63 17.26
CA ILE A 74 -2.47 -1.89 17.42
C ILE A 74 -3.95 -1.58 17.21
N PHE A 75 -4.47 -1.99 16.05
CA PHE A 75 -5.87 -1.82 15.70
C PHE A 75 -6.76 -2.80 16.48
N GLY A 76 -7.94 -2.33 16.88
CA GLY A 76 -9.04 -3.19 17.29
C GLY A 76 -9.58 -4.01 16.12
N SER A 77 -10.10 -5.20 16.42
CA SER A 77 -10.56 -6.17 15.43
C SER A 77 -11.83 -5.76 14.65
N ASN A 78 -12.62 -4.82 15.17
CA ASN A 78 -13.90 -4.44 14.60
C ASN A 78 -13.91 -3.16 13.76
N ILE A 79 -12.76 -2.49 13.61
CA ILE A 79 -12.65 -1.24 12.85
C ILE A 79 -13.02 -1.49 11.39
N LYS A 80 -13.99 -0.73 10.88
CA LYS A 80 -14.50 -0.81 9.50
C LYS A 80 -14.07 0.38 8.66
N THR A 81 -13.92 1.54 9.29
CA THR A 81 -13.73 2.82 8.60
C THR A 81 -12.62 3.62 9.26
N ILE A 82 -11.69 4.09 8.44
CA ILE A 82 -10.69 5.09 8.80
C ILE A 82 -10.85 6.21 7.78
N LEU A 83 -11.24 7.39 8.25
CA LEU A 83 -11.49 8.55 7.38
C LEU A 83 -10.20 9.28 7.01
N ASP A 84 -10.36 10.25 6.13
CA ASP A 84 -9.32 11.02 5.48
C ASP A 84 -8.29 11.56 6.47
N SER A 85 -7.00 11.45 6.13
CA SER A 85 -5.87 11.95 6.93
C SER A 85 -5.78 11.44 8.38
N ALA A 86 -6.56 10.43 8.79
CA ALA A 86 -6.67 10.03 10.20
C ALA A 86 -5.33 9.76 10.89
N PHE A 87 -4.33 9.26 10.17
CA PHE A 87 -2.98 9.01 10.68
C PHE A 87 -1.88 9.75 9.90
N GLU A 88 -2.23 10.83 9.20
CA GLU A 88 -1.27 11.64 8.44
C GLU A 88 -0.20 12.27 9.35
N SER A 89 1.02 12.43 8.83
CA SER A 89 2.12 13.15 9.49
C SER A 89 2.48 12.55 10.86
N ASN A 90 2.72 11.23 10.88
CA ASN A 90 3.17 10.47 12.04
C ASN A 90 4.53 9.78 11.75
N LEU A 91 4.93 8.84 12.60
CA LEU A 91 6.20 8.10 12.47
C LEU A 91 5.96 6.59 12.27
N ILE A 92 4.82 6.22 11.71
CA ILE A 92 4.37 4.82 11.62
C ILE A 92 5.33 4.05 10.72
N LYS A 93 5.86 2.94 11.23
CA LYS A 93 6.86 2.12 10.51
C LYS A 93 6.27 0.90 9.81
N ASN A 94 5.21 0.34 10.38
CA ASN A 94 4.55 -0.87 9.88
C ASN A 94 3.05 -0.79 10.21
N ILE A 95 2.22 -1.40 9.37
CA ILE A 95 0.76 -1.43 9.53
C ILE A 95 0.28 -2.87 9.37
N ASN A 96 -0.56 -3.31 10.31
CA ASN A 96 -1.32 -4.54 10.20
C ASN A 96 -2.80 -4.17 10.13
N PHE A 97 -3.38 -4.23 8.93
CA PHE A 97 -4.76 -3.80 8.72
C PHE A 97 -5.76 -4.76 9.40
N PRO A 98 -6.78 -4.25 10.11
CA PRO A 98 -7.88 -5.08 10.57
C PRO A 98 -8.71 -5.62 9.40
N LYS A 99 -9.22 -6.85 9.53
CA LYS A 99 -9.88 -7.61 8.43
C LYS A 99 -11.18 -6.98 7.89
N LYS A 100 -11.76 -6.03 8.63
CA LYS A 100 -13.04 -5.42 8.27
C LYS A 100 -12.92 -4.12 7.49
N ILE A 101 -11.70 -3.58 7.33
CA ILE A 101 -11.46 -2.42 6.47
C ILE A 101 -11.51 -2.86 5.02
N LYS A 102 -12.31 -2.16 4.21
CA LYS A 102 -12.44 -2.41 2.76
C LYS A 102 -11.82 -1.31 1.90
N GLN A 103 -11.77 -0.10 2.42
CA GLN A 103 -11.26 1.08 1.73
C GLN A 103 -10.29 1.81 2.65
N LEU A 104 -9.22 2.30 2.06
CA LEU A 104 -8.32 3.29 2.65
C LEU A 104 -8.56 4.62 1.96
N ASN A 105 -9.01 5.60 2.74
CA ASN A 105 -9.40 6.92 2.28
C ASN A 105 -8.18 7.81 1.95
N ASN A 106 -8.45 9.04 1.51
CA ASN A 106 -7.42 10.00 1.13
C ASN A 106 -6.42 10.24 2.27
N SER A 107 -5.12 10.23 1.94
CA SER A 107 -4.03 10.61 2.83
C SER A 107 -3.96 9.90 4.19
N VAL A 108 -4.69 8.79 4.42
CA VAL A 108 -4.84 8.16 5.75
C VAL A 108 -3.49 7.91 6.42
N PHE A 109 -2.49 7.45 5.67
CA PHE A 109 -1.13 7.17 6.15
C PHE A 109 -0.07 8.03 5.43
N ALA A 110 -0.44 9.18 4.86
CA ALA A 110 0.50 10.10 4.23
C ALA A 110 1.54 10.62 5.23
N ASN A 111 2.74 10.96 4.74
CA ASN A 111 3.85 11.52 5.51
C ASN A 111 4.19 10.70 6.77
N ASN A 112 4.44 9.40 6.60
CA ASN A 112 4.82 8.49 7.66
C ASN A 112 6.25 7.95 7.44
N LYS A 113 6.60 6.80 8.02
CA LYS A 113 7.92 6.16 7.91
C LYS A 113 7.80 4.68 7.51
N ILE A 114 6.75 4.36 6.76
CA ILE A 114 6.44 2.98 6.35
C ILE A 114 7.50 2.55 5.34
N LYS A 115 8.17 1.43 5.61
CA LYS A 115 9.23 0.87 4.74
C LYS A 115 8.80 -0.41 4.04
N ASN A 116 8.03 -1.25 4.72
CA ASN A 116 7.48 -2.48 4.17
C ASN A 116 5.96 -2.41 4.31
N LEU A 117 5.24 -2.64 3.22
CA LEU A 117 3.80 -2.56 3.20
C LEU A 117 3.22 -3.77 2.47
N ILE A 118 2.26 -4.42 3.12
CA ILE A 118 1.44 -5.47 2.52
C ILE A 118 0.01 -4.94 2.49
N ILE A 119 -0.55 -4.83 1.30
CA ILE A 119 -1.96 -4.56 1.05
C ILE A 119 -2.67 -5.92 0.98
N PRO A 120 -3.43 -6.31 2.02
CA PRO A 120 -4.07 -7.62 2.07
C PRO A 120 -5.25 -7.71 1.09
N GLU A 121 -5.62 -8.93 0.73
CA GLU A 121 -6.65 -9.25 -0.27
C GLU A 121 -8.03 -8.64 0.00
N TRP A 122 -8.32 -8.29 1.27
CA TRP A 122 -9.63 -7.77 1.67
C TRP A 122 -9.78 -6.26 1.49
N ILE A 123 -8.70 -5.53 1.19
CA ILE A 123 -8.73 -4.11 0.84
C ILE A 123 -8.98 -4.00 -0.66
N SER A 124 -10.12 -3.41 -1.03
CA SER A 124 -10.56 -3.30 -2.43
C SER A 124 -10.35 -1.91 -3.02
N LYS A 125 -10.05 -0.89 -2.19
CA LYS A 125 -9.86 0.50 -2.64
C LYS A 125 -8.81 1.24 -1.82
N ILE A 126 -7.92 1.95 -2.51
CA ILE A 126 -6.94 2.89 -1.94
C ILE A 126 -7.12 4.22 -2.67
N ASP A 127 -7.48 5.25 -1.92
CA ASP A 127 -7.72 6.58 -2.48
C ASP A 127 -6.41 7.40 -2.60
N SER A 128 -6.54 8.58 -3.21
CA SER A 128 -5.44 9.49 -3.51
C SER A 128 -4.57 9.77 -2.28
N ASP A 129 -3.25 9.83 -2.49
CA ASP A 129 -2.24 10.16 -1.49
C ASP A 129 -2.23 9.29 -0.21
N CYS A 130 -3.01 8.20 -0.13
CA CYS A 130 -3.18 7.40 1.09
C CYS A 130 -1.86 6.99 1.76
N PHE A 131 -0.83 6.70 0.97
CA PHE A 131 0.52 6.36 1.43
C PHE A 131 1.59 7.33 0.90
N ALA A 132 1.20 8.55 0.53
CA ALA A 132 2.12 9.57 0.03
C ALA A 132 3.28 9.84 1.01
N ASP A 133 4.45 10.19 0.49
CA ASP A 133 5.61 10.68 1.26
C ASP A 133 6.03 9.77 2.42
N ASN A 134 6.06 8.46 2.15
CA ASN A 134 6.60 7.46 3.06
C ASN A 134 8.04 7.10 2.68
N SER A 135 8.51 5.90 3.04
CA SER A 135 9.81 5.37 2.63
C SER A 135 9.66 3.93 2.15
N ILE A 136 8.56 3.63 1.45
CA ILE A 136 8.19 2.27 1.07
C ILE A 136 9.25 1.75 0.10
N GLU A 137 10.00 0.74 0.54
CA GLU A 137 11.01 0.03 -0.25
C GLU A 137 10.47 -1.30 -0.76
N ASN A 138 9.60 -1.97 0.01
CA ASN A 138 8.97 -3.23 -0.39
C ASN A 138 7.46 -3.10 -0.26
N LEU A 139 6.77 -3.25 -1.39
CA LEU A 139 5.31 -3.25 -1.45
C LEU A 139 4.82 -4.59 -1.98
N GLN A 140 3.79 -5.14 -1.35
CA GLN A 140 3.09 -6.32 -1.83
C GLN A 140 1.59 -6.06 -1.84
N PHE A 141 0.93 -6.43 -2.93
CA PHE A 141 -0.51 -6.57 -3.02
C PHE A 141 -0.84 -8.07 -3.00
N ASP A 142 -1.64 -8.51 -2.02
CA ASP A 142 -2.08 -9.91 -1.91
C ASP A 142 -3.22 -10.26 -2.87
N SER A 143 -3.68 -9.28 -3.67
CA SER A 143 -4.72 -9.43 -4.68
C SER A 143 -4.49 -8.45 -5.83
N ASN A 144 -4.92 -8.86 -7.03
CA ASN A 144 -4.98 -8.00 -8.21
C ASN A 144 -6.39 -7.39 -8.42
N ASN A 145 -7.33 -7.65 -7.51
CA ASN A 145 -8.66 -7.08 -7.50
C ASN A 145 -8.74 -5.89 -6.53
N ILE A 146 -8.03 -4.83 -6.87
CA ILE A 146 -7.95 -3.61 -6.08
C ILE A 146 -8.01 -2.39 -6.99
N ASN A 147 -8.77 -1.38 -6.57
CA ASN A 147 -8.76 -0.06 -7.18
C ASN A 147 -7.77 0.84 -6.43
N VAL A 148 -6.78 1.37 -7.13
CA VAL A 148 -5.79 2.29 -6.58
C VAL A 148 -5.88 3.60 -7.34
N ASP A 149 -6.18 4.66 -6.61
CA ASP A 149 -6.27 6.00 -7.19
C ASP A 149 -4.90 6.57 -7.53
N VAL A 150 -4.88 7.58 -8.39
CA VAL A 150 -3.66 8.26 -8.81
C VAL A 150 -2.97 8.86 -7.58
N TYR A 151 -1.63 8.82 -7.56
CA TYR A 151 -0.81 9.34 -6.47
C TYR A 151 -0.96 8.67 -5.10
N ALA A 152 -1.73 7.58 -4.97
CA ALA A 152 -1.86 6.83 -3.71
C ALA A 152 -0.51 6.51 -3.03
N PHE A 153 0.57 6.39 -3.80
CA PHE A 153 1.92 6.11 -3.32
C PHE A 153 2.97 7.14 -3.77
N VAL A 154 2.56 8.36 -4.13
CA VAL A 154 3.49 9.44 -4.54
C VAL A 154 4.55 9.70 -3.46
N GLY A 155 5.76 10.13 -3.85
CA GLY A 155 6.83 10.41 -2.89
C GLY A 155 7.47 9.18 -2.24
N ASN A 156 7.12 7.96 -2.67
CA ASN A 156 7.83 6.73 -2.31
C ASN A 156 8.88 6.35 -3.36
N SER A 157 9.75 5.38 -3.02
CA SER A 157 10.77 4.84 -3.94
C SER A 157 10.90 3.33 -3.73
N PRO A 158 9.89 2.55 -4.17
CA PRO A 158 9.93 1.10 -4.00
C PRO A 158 11.12 0.51 -4.76
N LYS A 159 11.85 -0.38 -4.09
CA LYS A 159 12.86 -1.26 -4.69
C LYS A 159 12.24 -2.55 -5.20
N LYS A 160 11.06 -2.87 -4.69
CA LYS A 160 10.31 -4.07 -5.04
C LYS A 160 8.81 -3.85 -4.91
N VAL A 161 8.07 -4.21 -5.96
CA VAL A 161 6.61 -4.32 -5.92
C VAL A 161 6.21 -5.73 -6.33
N ASP A 162 5.47 -6.42 -5.48
CA ASP A 162 4.88 -7.74 -5.77
C ASP A 162 3.36 -7.60 -5.88
N ILE A 163 2.75 -8.20 -6.91
CA ILE A 163 1.29 -8.27 -7.04
C ILE A 163 0.91 -9.73 -7.22
N LEU A 164 0.15 -10.26 -6.26
CA LEU A 164 -0.38 -11.61 -6.28
C LEU A 164 -1.77 -11.59 -6.92
N GLY A 165 -2.09 -12.61 -7.72
CA GLY A 165 -3.39 -12.75 -8.34
C GLY A 165 -3.33 -13.65 -9.56
N GLU A 166 -4.48 -14.05 -10.09
CA GLU A 166 -4.51 -14.80 -11.34
C GLU A 166 -4.38 -13.85 -12.53
N PHE A 167 -3.41 -14.11 -13.40
CA PHE A 167 -3.16 -13.32 -14.59
C PHE A 167 -3.12 -14.21 -15.83
N ASN A 168 -3.50 -13.65 -16.97
CA ASN A 168 -3.41 -14.29 -18.27
C ASN A 168 -2.58 -13.45 -19.23
N ALA A 169 -1.86 -14.10 -20.14
CA ALA A 169 -1.13 -13.45 -21.21
C ALA A 169 -1.26 -14.22 -22.52
N LYS A 170 -1.25 -13.49 -23.64
CA LYS A 170 -1.06 -14.02 -24.99
C LYS A 170 0.36 -13.87 -25.46
N MET A 171 0.84 -14.92 -26.11
CA MET A 171 1.91 -14.83 -27.09
C MET A 171 1.46 -15.55 -28.36
N ASP A 172 1.38 -14.82 -29.48
CA ASP A 172 0.72 -15.25 -30.72
C ASP A 172 -0.75 -15.69 -30.51
N GLU A 173 -1.06 -16.96 -30.77
CA GLU A 173 -2.35 -17.61 -30.54
C GLU A 173 -2.41 -18.36 -29.20
N LYS A 174 -1.30 -18.42 -28.44
CA LYS A 174 -1.23 -19.17 -27.20
C LYS A 174 -1.54 -18.27 -26.00
N VAL A 175 -2.40 -18.76 -25.11
CA VAL A 175 -2.69 -18.13 -23.82
C VAL A 175 -1.99 -18.92 -22.72
N PHE A 176 -1.40 -18.23 -21.76
CA PHE A 176 -0.82 -18.83 -20.56
C PHE A 176 -1.20 -18.03 -19.31
N SER A 177 -1.23 -18.72 -18.17
CA SER A 177 -1.60 -18.13 -16.89
C SER A 177 -0.42 -18.12 -15.92
N PHE A 178 -0.35 -17.10 -15.09
CA PHE A 178 0.67 -16.93 -14.05
C PHE A 178 0.05 -16.27 -12.82
N TYR A 179 0.70 -16.36 -11.65
CA TYR A 179 0.06 -16.01 -10.37
C TYR A 179 0.68 -14.79 -9.67
N LYS A 180 1.78 -14.27 -10.18
CA LYS A 180 2.48 -13.15 -9.56
C LYS A 180 3.25 -12.30 -10.58
N PHE A 181 3.12 -10.99 -10.43
CA PHE A 181 4.04 -10.00 -10.97
C PHE A 181 5.03 -9.57 -9.89
N LYS A 182 6.30 -9.47 -10.27
CA LYS A 182 7.36 -8.89 -9.45
C LYS A 182 8.09 -7.83 -10.26
N PHE A 183 8.18 -6.63 -9.69
CA PHE A 183 8.89 -5.49 -10.24
C PHE A 183 10.11 -5.22 -9.36
N ASP A 184 11.32 -5.19 -9.92
CA ASP A 184 12.56 -4.87 -9.21
C ASP A 184 13.25 -3.63 -9.81
N PHE A 185 13.94 -2.85 -8.96
CA PHE A 185 14.50 -1.53 -9.28
C PHE A 185 15.93 -1.39 -8.68
N LEU A 186 17.04 -1.45 -9.46
CA LEU A 186 18.47 -1.44 -9.03
C LEU A 186 19.55 -0.84 -10.00
N ASN A 187 19.83 0.46 -9.88
CA ASN A 187 21.09 1.22 -10.08
C ASN A 187 22.14 1.06 -11.22
N SER A 188 22.17 0.09 -12.13
CA SER A 188 23.01 0.22 -13.35
C SER A 188 22.87 -0.93 -14.35
N PHE A 189 22.77 -0.59 -15.63
CA PHE A 189 22.96 -1.53 -16.74
C PHE A 189 24.18 -1.21 -17.60
N ASP A 190 25.02 -2.22 -17.84
CA ASP A 190 25.92 -2.28 -18.98
C ASP A 190 25.21 -2.98 -20.17
N LYS A 191 25.46 -2.44 -21.36
CA LYS A 191 24.70 -2.56 -22.62
C LYS A 191 24.34 -3.98 -23.08
N PHE A 192 23.07 -4.16 -23.49
CA PHE A 192 22.64 -5.19 -24.44
C PHE A 192 21.66 -4.59 -25.47
N ASP A 193 21.85 -4.93 -26.76
CA ASP A 193 20.98 -4.53 -27.87
C ASP A 193 19.92 -5.61 -28.12
N ASN A 194 18.65 -5.33 -27.84
CA ASN A 194 17.42 -5.88 -28.47
C ASN A 194 16.19 -5.41 -27.68
N SER A 195 15.11 -5.03 -28.36
CA SER A 195 13.91 -4.48 -27.72
C SER A 195 12.57 -5.05 -28.19
N PHE A 196 11.63 -5.24 -27.26
CA PHE A 196 10.24 -5.61 -27.55
C PHE A 196 9.25 -4.82 -26.69
N ASN A 197 8.14 -4.37 -27.30
CA ASN A 197 7.07 -3.68 -26.59
C ASN A 197 6.15 -4.68 -25.86
N ILE A 198 5.99 -4.54 -24.55
CA ILE A 198 4.96 -5.23 -23.77
C ILE A 198 3.79 -4.27 -23.57
N ILE A 199 2.58 -4.70 -23.94
CA ILE A 199 1.34 -3.96 -23.67
C ILE A 199 0.62 -4.69 -22.53
N ILE A 200 0.42 -3.99 -21.40
CA ILE A 200 -0.42 -4.43 -20.29
C ILE A 200 -1.83 -3.88 -20.49
N ASP A 201 -2.76 -4.75 -20.88
CA ASP A 201 -4.19 -4.46 -21.02
C ASP A 201 -4.97 -5.03 -19.82
N ASN A 202 -4.49 -4.73 -18.61
CA ASN A 202 -5.15 -5.09 -17.37
C ASN A 202 -5.47 -3.81 -16.56
N PRO A 203 -6.74 -3.40 -16.44
CA PRO A 203 -7.10 -2.10 -15.88
C PRO A 203 -6.72 -1.96 -14.40
N ASN A 204 -6.79 -3.03 -13.62
CA ASN A 204 -6.41 -3.00 -12.20
C ASN A 204 -4.89 -2.85 -12.05
N LEU A 205 -4.14 -3.57 -12.88
CA LEU A 205 -2.69 -3.44 -12.91
C LEU A 205 -2.29 -2.03 -13.37
N ASN A 206 -2.94 -1.49 -14.41
CA ASN A 206 -2.71 -0.11 -14.86
C ASN A 206 -2.96 0.91 -13.75
N GLN A 207 -4.01 0.75 -12.93
CA GLN A 207 -4.28 1.62 -11.78
C GLN A 207 -3.17 1.56 -10.72
N ILE A 208 -2.71 0.35 -10.36
CA ILE A 208 -1.57 0.19 -9.46
C ILE A 208 -0.34 0.87 -10.06
N LEU A 209 -0.06 0.64 -11.35
CA LEU A 209 1.11 1.17 -12.03
C LEU A 209 1.10 2.69 -12.09
N ILE A 210 0.01 3.36 -12.49
CA ILE A 210 0.00 4.84 -12.56
C ILE A 210 0.13 5.52 -11.19
N SER A 211 -0.02 4.79 -10.08
CA SER A 211 0.10 5.34 -8.73
C SER A 211 1.55 5.53 -8.23
N PHE A 212 2.57 5.06 -8.97
CA PHE A 212 3.99 5.23 -8.64
C PHE A 212 4.76 6.01 -9.72
N ASN A 213 5.90 6.60 -9.32
CA ASN A 213 6.91 7.07 -10.25
C ASN A 213 7.91 5.92 -10.56
N TRP A 214 7.97 5.46 -11.82
CA TRP A 214 8.79 4.33 -12.26
C TRP A 214 10.04 4.74 -13.04
N GLU A 215 10.56 5.96 -12.84
CA GLU A 215 11.76 6.45 -13.52
C GLU A 215 13.00 5.53 -13.41
N ASN A 216 12.97 4.51 -12.53
CA ASN A 216 14.04 3.54 -12.32
C ASN A 216 13.58 2.06 -12.38
N LEU A 217 12.47 1.74 -13.05
CA LEU A 217 12.03 0.34 -13.18
C LEU A 217 12.93 -0.42 -14.15
N GLU A 218 13.40 -1.60 -13.73
CA GLU A 218 14.44 -2.35 -14.45
C GLU A 218 14.00 -3.71 -14.95
N THR A 219 13.31 -4.48 -14.11
CA THR A 219 12.89 -5.81 -14.50
C THR A 219 11.46 -6.09 -14.10
N ILE A 220 10.80 -6.89 -14.92
CA ILE A 220 9.52 -7.50 -14.64
C ILE A 220 9.70 -9.01 -14.67
N ASN A 221 9.30 -9.64 -13.58
CA ASN A 221 9.36 -11.07 -13.39
C ASN A 221 7.94 -11.63 -13.37
N LEU A 222 7.64 -12.52 -14.32
CA LEU A 222 6.38 -13.28 -14.36
C LEU A 222 6.59 -14.63 -13.70
N ILE A 223 5.78 -14.94 -12.68
CA ILE A 223 5.94 -16.17 -11.90
C ILE A 223 4.72 -17.07 -12.08
N PHE A 224 4.97 -18.26 -12.63
CA PHE A 224 3.96 -19.23 -13.05
C PHE A 224 3.68 -20.28 -11.98
N PRO A 225 2.42 -20.76 -11.84
CA PRO A 225 2.07 -21.77 -10.84
C PRO A 225 2.77 -23.11 -11.17
N GLN A 226 3.38 -23.74 -10.16
CA GLN A 226 4.35 -24.82 -10.36
C GLN A 226 3.77 -26.12 -10.94
N ASN A 227 4.53 -26.69 -11.89
CA ASN A 227 5.04 -28.07 -11.78
C ASN A 227 6.59 -28.02 -11.79
N GLN A 228 7.19 -27.98 -10.60
CA GLN A 228 8.57 -28.36 -10.23
C GLN A 228 9.82 -27.76 -10.95
N GLN A 229 9.72 -26.77 -11.83
CA GLN A 229 10.84 -25.88 -12.15
C GLN A 229 10.36 -24.43 -12.09
N LYS A 230 11.15 -23.56 -11.45
CA LYS A 230 10.94 -22.10 -11.49
C LYS A 230 11.11 -21.63 -12.93
N ASN A 231 10.01 -21.59 -13.68
CA ASN A 231 9.95 -20.88 -14.95
C ASN A 231 9.61 -19.43 -14.61
N GLU A 232 10.55 -18.72 -14.01
CA GLU A 232 10.48 -17.27 -13.92
C GLU A 232 10.84 -16.74 -15.31
N VAL A 233 9.93 -15.95 -15.91
CA VAL A 233 10.26 -15.20 -17.13
C VAL A 233 10.72 -13.83 -16.69
N GLU A 234 12.02 -13.62 -16.73
CA GLU A 234 12.65 -12.33 -16.47
C GLU A 234 12.66 -11.49 -17.74
N ILE A 235 12.22 -10.25 -17.59
CA ILE A 235 12.06 -9.28 -18.67
C ILE A 235 12.81 -8.01 -18.25
N PHE A 236 13.90 -7.68 -18.93
CA PHE A 236 14.70 -6.47 -18.66
C PHE A 236 14.15 -5.26 -19.41
N ILE A 237 14.07 -4.09 -18.80
CA ILE A 237 13.45 -2.89 -19.38
C ILE A 237 14.53 -1.89 -19.80
N ASN A 238 14.54 -1.49 -21.07
CA ASN A 238 15.44 -0.49 -21.64
C ASN A 238 14.92 0.94 -21.41
N LYS A 239 13.61 1.15 -21.63
CA LYS A 239 12.88 2.40 -21.38
C LYS A 239 11.44 2.10 -20.99
N SER A 240 10.91 2.85 -20.03
CA SER A 240 9.49 2.86 -19.69
C SER A 240 8.87 4.20 -20.08
N LYS A 241 7.74 4.18 -20.80
CA LYS A 241 6.88 5.35 -20.93
C LYS A 241 5.56 5.05 -20.22
N ILE A 242 5.26 5.81 -19.19
CA ILE A 242 4.00 5.73 -18.45
C ILE A 242 3.05 6.73 -19.11
N ASP A 243 2.11 6.24 -19.91
CA ASP A 243 0.94 6.99 -20.40
C ASP A 243 -0.33 6.20 -19.99
N ARG A 244 -1.45 6.33 -20.71
CA ARG A 244 -2.69 5.54 -20.42
C ARG A 244 -2.51 4.02 -20.49
N ASN A 245 -1.45 3.54 -21.14
CA ASN A 245 -1.04 2.14 -21.20
C ASN A 245 0.43 2.07 -20.77
N LEU A 246 0.79 1.01 -20.03
CA LEU A 246 2.20 0.78 -19.70
C LEU A 246 2.87 0.00 -20.83
N GLU A 247 3.80 0.67 -21.50
CA GLU A 247 4.63 0.10 -22.57
C GLU A 247 6.05 -0.07 -22.07
N PHE A 248 6.56 -1.30 -22.14
CA PHE A 248 7.94 -1.62 -21.76
C PHE A 248 8.74 -2.09 -22.95
N GLU A 249 10.00 -1.68 -23.01
CA GLU A 249 10.99 -2.17 -23.96
C GLU A 249 11.81 -3.31 -23.34
N ALA A 250 11.44 -4.57 -23.59
CA ALA A 250 12.05 -5.77 -23.01
C ALA A 250 13.37 -6.23 -23.72
N LEU A 251 14.42 -6.65 -22.99
CA LEU A 251 15.64 -7.29 -23.55
C LEU A 251 15.53 -8.83 -23.53
N GLY A 252 15.79 -9.52 -24.66
CA GLY A 252 15.73 -10.98 -24.74
C GLY A 252 16.39 -11.59 -25.98
N SER A 253 16.69 -12.91 -25.93
CA SER A 253 17.29 -13.68 -27.04
C SER A 253 16.29 -13.90 -28.20
N ASP A 254 16.77 -14.38 -29.36
CA ASP A 254 16.00 -14.58 -30.62
C ASP A 254 14.64 -15.29 -30.48
N PHE A 255 14.39 -15.99 -29.38
CA PHE A 255 13.11 -16.61 -29.02
C PHE A 255 11.99 -15.58 -28.72
N PHE A 256 12.35 -14.36 -28.29
CA PHE A 256 11.44 -13.27 -27.93
C PHE A 256 11.07 -12.34 -29.09
N LYS A 257 11.35 -12.73 -30.35
CA LYS A 257 10.99 -12.00 -31.58
C LYS A 257 9.48 -11.83 -31.85
N LYS A 258 8.63 -11.87 -30.81
CA LYS A 258 7.17 -11.87 -30.90
C LYS A 258 6.54 -11.05 -29.77
N THR A 259 5.47 -10.34 -30.10
CA THR A 259 4.74 -9.42 -29.20
C THR A 259 4.03 -10.19 -28.07
N LEU A 260 4.31 -9.84 -26.81
CA LEU A 260 3.61 -10.34 -25.62
C LEU A 260 2.50 -9.34 -25.22
N LYS A 261 1.27 -9.84 -25.01
CA LYS A 261 0.15 -9.04 -24.49
C LYS A 261 -0.38 -9.66 -23.19
N ILE A 262 -0.54 -8.87 -22.15
CA ILE A 262 -1.12 -9.29 -20.86
C ILE A 262 -2.54 -8.73 -20.78
N TYR A 263 -3.51 -9.51 -20.30
CA TYR A 263 -4.90 -9.10 -20.11
C TYR A 263 -5.51 -9.74 -18.85
#